data_AF-A0A5M6CI00-F1
#
_entry.id   AF-A0A5M6CI00-F1
#
_cell.length_a   1.000
_cell.length_b   1.000
_cell.length_c   1.000
_cell.angle_alpha   90.00
_cell.angle_beta   90.00
_cell.angle_gamma   90.00
#
_symmetry.space_group_name_H-M   'P 1'
#
loop_
_entity.id
_entity.type
_entity.pdbx_description
1 polymer ?
#
loop_
_entity_poly.entity_id
_entity_poly.type
_entity_poly.pdbx_seq_one_letter_code
_entity_poly.pdbx_strand_id
1 'polypeptide(L)'
;MSGQEMNLNIRYDAGKNVWDKMPDIYQQLEGWLGFGEGGSMGEVNIPYWFSFNENEKHILASVEPGGLHFSGFMNDEEWLIWSKKIKEIATNILGFKVGEIELGEVEG
;
A
#
# COMPACT_ATOMS: atom_id res chain seq x y z
N MET A 1 -16.18 6.30 8.80
CA MET A 1 -15.22 5.46 8.09
C MET A 1 -15.84 5.10 6.77
N SER A 2 -15.03 5.09 5.73
CA SER A 2 -15.42 4.87 4.34
C SER A 2 -14.48 3.82 3.77
N GLY A 3 -14.88 3.14 2.69
CA GLY A 3 -13.91 2.40 1.89
C GLY A 3 -13.06 3.38 1.10
N GLN A 4 -11.74 3.16 1.08
CA GLN A 4 -10.81 3.91 0.26
C GLN A 4 -9.95 2.97 -0.57
N GLU A 5 -9.52 3.45 -1.73
CA GLU A 5 -8.63 2.73 -2.62
C GLU A 5 -7.61 3.68 -3.26
N MET A 6 -6.44 3.16 -3.63
CA MET A 6 -5.48 3.85 -4.50
C MET A 6 -4.65 2.85 -5.30
N ASN A 7 -4.24 3.25 -6.50
CA ASN A 7 -3.38 2.45 -7.38
C ASN A 7 -2.05 3.19 -7.63
N LEU A 8 -0.97 2.72 -7.02
CA LEU A 8 0.34 3.32 -7.21
C LEU A 8 1.02 2.75 -8.45
N ASN A 9 1.79 3.59 -9.15
CA ASN A 9 2.58 3.27 -10.35
C ASN A 9 3.78 2.32 -10.12
N ILE A 10 3.66 1.37 -9.20
CA ILE A 10 4.61 0.28 -8.96
C ILE A 10 4.07 -0.96 -9.68
N ARG A 11 4.53 -1.19 -10.90
CA ARG A 11 4.00 -2.29 -11.74
C ARG A 11 4.34 -3.66 -11.20
N TYR A 12 3.46 -4.64 -11.41
CA TYR A 12 3.68 -6.05 -11.04
C TYR A 12 4.97 -6.65 -11.62
N ASP A 13 5.38 -6.20 -12.82
CA ASP A 13 6.59 -6.63 -13.51
C ASP A 13 7.81 -5.75 -13.22
N ALA A 14 7.75 -4.89 -12.19
CA ALA A 14 8.91 -4.16 -11.71
C ALA A 14 10.04 -5.13 -11.34
N GLY A 15 11.28 -4.67 -11.50
CA GLY A 15 12.46 -5.49 -11.20
C GLY A 15 12.60 -5.83 -9.72
N LYS A 16 13.44 -6.84 -9.43
CA LYS A 16 13.81 -7.22 -8.05
C LYS A 16 14.30 -6.04 -7.22
N ASN A 17 15.00 -5.08 -7.84
CA ASN A 17 15.46 -3.86 -7.20
C ASN A 17 14.34 -2.97 -6.62
N VAL A 18 13.10 -3.16 -7.08
CA VAL A 18 11.90 -2.52 -6.52
C VAL A 18 11.26 -3.44 -5.49
N TRP A 19 10.92 -4.68 -5.87
CA TRP A 19 10.19 -5.60 -5.00
C TRP A 19 10.96 -6.01 -3.73
N ASP A 20 12.29 -6.17 -3.80
CA ASP A 20 13.11 -6.50 -2.64
C ASP A 20 13.14 -5.37 -1.59
N LYS A 21 12.77 -4.13 -1.97
CA LYS A 21 12.69 -2.98 -1.06
C LYS A 21 11.29 -2.75 -0.47
N MET A 22 10.26 -3.39 -1.01
CA MET A 22 8.87 -3.15 -0.57
C MET A 22 8.62 -3.52 0.89
N PRO A 23 9.13 -4.65 1.43
CA PRO A 23 8.98 -4.95 2.85
C PRO A 23 9.56 -3.86 3.76
N ASP A 24 10.67 -3.23 3.39
CA ASP A 24 11.28 -2.14 4.17
C ASP A 24 10.43 -0.86 4.10
N ILE A 25 9.79 -0.59 2.95
CA ILE A 25 8.86 0.51 2.78
C ILE A 25 7.61 0.29 3.66
N TYR A 26 7.02 -0.90 3.63
CA TYR A 26 5.81 -1.23 4.37
C TYR A 26 5.98 -1.09 5.89
N GLN A 27 7.13 -1.55 6.41
CA GLN A 27 7.47 -1.50 7.84
C GLN A 27 7.58 -0.08 8.40
N GLN A 28 7.77 0.93 7.54
CA GLN A 28 7.89 2.33 7.96
C GLN A 28 6.54 3.05 8.11
N LEU A 29 5.45 2.40 7.72
CA LEU A 29 4.12 2.98 7.77
C LEU A 29 3.45 2.68 9.10
N GLU A 30 2.68 3.64 9.58
CA GLU A 30 1.91 3.49 10.81
C GLU A 30 0.92 2.32 10.68
N GLY A 31 0.84 1.52 11.74
CA GLY A 31 -0.09 0.41 11.83
C GLY A 31 0.42 -0.90 11.23
N TRP A 32 1.66 -0.99 10.72
CA TRP A 32 2.18 -2.21 10.10
C TRP A 32 2.02 -3.44 10.99
N LEU A 33 1.34 -4.47 10.49
CA LEU A 33 1.13 -5.74 11.19
C LEU A 33 1.99 -6.87 10.64
N GLY A 34 2.46 -6.75 9.41
CA GLY A 34 3.13 -7.84 8.71
C GLY A 34 2.33 -8.35 7.53
N PHE A 35 2.75 -9.51 7.04
CA PHE A 35 2.04 -10.25 6.01
C PHE A 35 1.07 -11.22 6.66
N GLY A 36 -0.10 -11.40 6.06
CA GLY A 36 -1.06 -12.35 6.55
C GLY A 36 -0.58 -13.80 6.44
N GLU A 37 -1.10 -14.64 7.33
CA GLU A 37 -0.75 -16.06 7.46
C GLU A 37 -1.92 -17.00 7.13
N GLY A 38 -3.07 -16.45 6.72
CA GLY A 38 -4.31 -17.18 6.52
C GLY A 38 -5.21 -17.21 7.75
N GLY A 39 -6.44 -17.71 7.59
CA GLY A 39 -7.40 -17.83 8.68
C GLY A 39 -7.80 -16.47 9.25
N SER A 40 -7.60 -16.26 10.55
CA SER A 40 -7.92 -15.00 11.23
C SER A 40 -6.82 -13.94 11.10
N MET A 41 -5.69 -14.25 10.45
CA MET A 41 -4.56 -13.33 10.25
C MET A 41 -4.48 -12.86 8.80
N GLY A 42 -5.64 -12.59 8.17
CA GLY A 42 -5.71 -12.10 6.80
C GLY A 42 -5.26 -13.13 5.76
N GLU A 43 -5.23 -12.72 4.50
CA GLU A 43 -4.79 -13.58 3.40
C GLU A 43 -3.27 -13.80 3.41
N VAL A 44 -2.85 -15.01 3.04
CA VAL A 44 -1.44 -15.41 3.03
C VAL A 44 -0.61 -14.49 2.12
N ASN A 45 0.49 -13.94 2.63
CA ASN A 45 1.40 -13.04 1.92
C ASN A 45 0.81 -11.67 1.53
N ILE A 46 -0.37 -11.31 2.00
CA ILE A 46 -0.91 -9.95 1.82
C ILE A 46 -0.41 -9.05 2.95
N PRO A 47 0.20 -7.89 2.67
CA PRO A 47 0.59 -6.92 3.68
C PRO A 47 -0.64 -6.25 4.32
N TYR A 48 -0.65 -6.14 5.65
CA TYR A 48 -1.74 -5.49 6.40
C TYR A 48 -1.24 -4.40 7.35
N TRP A 49 -2.11 -3.40 7.56
CA TRP A 49 -1.98 -2.39 8.59
C TRP A 49 -3.27 -2.28 9.41
N PHE A 50 -3.11 -1.94 10.70
CA PHE A 50 -4.15 -1.70 11.72
C PHE A 50 -5.00 -2.90 12.12
N SER A 51 -5.50 -3.72 11.18
CA SER A 51 -6.23 -4.96 11.49
C SER A 51 -6.14 -5.95 10.32
N PHE A 52 -6.21 -7.23 10.64
CA PHE A 52 -6.45 -8.30 9.65
C PHE A 52 -7.95 -8.51 9.36
N ASN A 53 -8.83 -7.87 10.14
CA ASN A 53 -10.28 -7.92 9.96
C ASN A 53 -10.75 -6.74 9.11
N GLU A 54 -11.17 -7.02 7.87
CA GLU A 54 -11.62 -5.99 6.92
C GLU A 54 -12.92 -5.27 7.33
N ASN A 55 -13.61 -5.74 8.38
CA ASN A 55 -14.77 -5.03 8.97
C ASN A 55 -14.36 -3.96 9.99
N GLU A 56 -13.07 -3.85 10.31
CA GLU A 56 -12.50 -2.89 11.24
C GLU A 56 -11.57 -1.92 10.50
N LYS A 57 -10.96 -0.98 11.24
CA LYS A 57 -9.94 -0.11 10.68
C LYS A 57 -8.78 -0.95 10.14
N HIS A 58 -8.58 -0.92 8.83
CA HIS A 58 -7.52 -1.69 8.17
C HIS A 58 -7.02 -0.96 6.93
N ILE A 59 -5.83 -1.35 6.51
CA ILE A 59 -5.34 -1.18 5.14
C ILE A 59 -4.72 -2.52 4.72
N LEU A 60 -4.86 -2.89 3.46
CA LEU A 60 -4.13 -3.99 2.85
C LEU A 60 -3.62 -3.57 1.47
N ALA A 61 -2.68 -4.33 0.92
CA ALA A 61 -2.20 -4.08 -0.43
C ALA A 61 -2.13 -5.37 -1.27
N SER A 62 -2.46 -5.28 -2.55
CA SER A 62 -2.30 -6.36 -3.51
C SER A 62 -1.54 -5.86 -4.75
N VAL A 63 -0.90 -6.80 -5.44
CA VAL A 63 -0.22 -6.50 -6.70
C VAL A 63 -1.17 -6.84 -7.85
N GLU A 64 -1.68 -5.81 -8.51
CA GLU A 64 -2.63 -5.94 -9.62
C GLU A 64 -1.95 -5.61 -10.96
N PRO A 65 -2.54 -6.00 -12.11
CA PRO A 65 -2.01 -5.62 -13.42
C PRO A 65 -1.82 -4.10 -13.60
N GLY A 66 -2.65 -3.29 -12.93
CA GLY A 66 -2.61 -1.82 -12.96
C GLY A 66 -1.56 -1.19 -12.05
N GLY A 67 -0.94 -1.94 -11.14
CA GLY A 67 0.03 -1.42 -10.18
C GLY A 67 -0.12 -2.02 -8.78
N LEU A 68 0.52 -1.39 -7.81
CA LEU A 68 0.37 -1.73 -6.40
C LEU A 68 -0.91 -1.08 -5.88
N HIS A 69 -1.93 -1.90 -5.68
CA HIS A 69 -3.24 -1.49 -5.19
C HIS A 69 -3.25 -1.50 -3.68
N PHE A 70 -3.81 -0.46 -3.08
CA PHE A 70 -4.14 -0.43 -1.65
C PHE A 70 -5.64 -0.25 -1.51
N SER A 71 -6.22 -1.01 -0.60
CA SER A 71 -7.59 -0.82 -0.12
C SER A 71 -7.58 -0.64 1.39
N GLY A 72 -8.55 0.11 1.91
CA GLY A 72 -8.67 0.32 3.33
C GLY A 72 -10.07 0.73 3.76
N PHE A 73 -10.28 0.66 5.06
CA PHE A 73 -11.48 1.16 5.72
C PHE A 73 -11.05 2.03 6.88
N MET A 74 -11.02 3.35 6.70
CA MET A 74 -10.62 4.27 7.77
C MET A 74 -11.29 5.64 7.66
N ASN A 75 -10.92 6.60 8.52
CA ASN A 75 -11.33 7.99 8.36
C ASN A 75 -10.58 8.63 7.19
N ASP A 76 -11.26 9.46 6.39
CA ASP A 76 -10.68 10.04 5.17
C ASP A 76 -9.45 10.91 5.43
N GLU A 77 -9.39 11.62 6.57
CA GLU A 77 -8.22 12.42 6.96
C GLU A 77 -7.02 11.52 7.28
N GLU A 78 -7.26 10.43 8.01
CA GLU A 78 -6.21 9.45 8.30
C GLU A 78 -5.71 8.77 7.02
N TRP A 79 -6.63 8.41 6.11
CA TRP A 79 -6.28 7.84 4.80
C TRP A 79 -5.43 8.80 3.98
N LEU A 80 -5.80 10.08 3.93
CA LEU A 80 -5.04 11.10 3.20
C LEU A 80 -3.61 11.25 3.75
N ILE A 81 -3.46 11.25 5.07
CA ILE A 81 -2.14 11.31 5.72
C ILE A 81 -1.34 10.05 5.41
N TRP A 82 -1.95 8.88 5.54
CA TRP A 82 -1.30 7.59 5.32
C TRP A 82 -0.86 7.40 3.86
N SER A 83 -1.76 7.66 2.90
CA SER A 83 -1.50 7.57 1.45
C SER A 83 -0.39 8.52 1.01
N LYS A 84 -0.35 9.75 1.52
CA LYS A 84 0.77 10.67 1.30
C LYS A 84 2.09 10.09 1.81
N LYS A 85 2.08 9.45 2.99
CA LYS A 85 3.28 8.90 3.61
C LYS A 85 3.91 7.76 2.80
N ILE A 86 3.10 6.81 2.31
CA ILE A 86 3.63 5.72 1.47
C ILE A 86 4.20 6.26 0.16
N LYS A 87 3.52 7.21 -0.50
CA LYS A 87 4.01 7.85 -1.73
C LYS A 87 5.37 8.53 -1.50
N GLU A 88 5.52 9.26 -0.40
CA GLU A 88 6.79 9.92 -0.01
C GLU A 88 7.91 8.92 0.28
N ILE A 89 7.66 7.91 1.13
CA ILE A 89 8.66 6.90 1.51
C ILE A 89 9.09 6.11 0.27
N ALA A 90 8.12 5.61 -0.51
CA ALA A 90 8.40 4.82 -1.69
C ALA A 90 9.17 5.63 -2.74
N THR A 91 8.81 6.89 -2.96
CA THR A 91 9.55 7.78 -3.88
C THR A 91 11.02 7.90 -3.48
N ASN A 92 11.29 8.12 -2.20
CA ASN A 92 12.65 8.27 -1.68
C ASN A 92 13.48 6.97 -1.79
N ILE A 93 12.87 5.81 -1.52
CA ILE A 93 13.57 4.52 -1.47
C ILE A 93 13.74 3.89 -2.86
N LEU A 94 12.74 4.05 -3.73
CA LEU A 94 12.74 3.48 -5.07
C LEU A 94 13.50 4.37 -6.08
N GLY A 95 13.63 5.67 -5.81
CA GLY A 95 14.39 6.60 -6.64
C GLY A 95 13.64 7.10 -7.88
N PHE A 96 12.33 6.89 -7.94
CA PHE A 96 11.43 7.45 -8.95
C PHE A 96 10.15 7.94 -8.27
N LYS A 97 9.43 8.86 -8.91
CA LYS A 97 8.19 9.42 -8.34
C LYS A 97 7.11 8.34 -8.26
N VAL A 98 6.64 8.07 -7.05
CA VAL A 98 5.54 7.15 -6.77
C VAL A 98 4.26 7.93 -6.55
N GLY A 99 3.20 7.53 -7.24
CA GLY A 99 1.88 8.16 -7.16
C GLY A 99 0.84 7.47 -8.04
N GLU A 100 -0.37 8.03 -8.03
CA GLU A 100 -1.51 7.57 -8.81
C GLU A 100 -1.49 8.18 -10.22
N ILE A 101 -1.44 7.33 -11.23
CA ILE A 101 -1.42 7.76 -12.65
C ILE A 101 -2.73 8.48 -13.00
N GLU A 102 -3.86 7.96 -12.52
CA GLU A 102 -5.21 8.47 -12.82
C GLU A 102 -5.44 9.89 -12.28
N LEU A 103 -4.73 10.27 -11.22
CA LEU A 103 -4.77 11.61 -10.63
C LEU A 103 -3.73 12.56 -11.24
N GLY A 104 -2.93 12.10 -12.20
CA GLY A 104 -1.86 12.89 -12.81
C GLY A 104 -0.69 13.19 -11.86
N GLU A 105 -0.51 12.38 -10.81
CA GLU A 105 0.58 12.60 -9.84
C GLU A 105 1.96 12.27 -10.42
N VAL A 106 2.01 11.46 -11.46
CA VAL A 106 3.23 11.01 -12.13
C VAL A 106 3.10 11.23 -13.64
N GLU A 107 4.20 11.61 -14.29
CA GLU A 107 4.28 11.65 -15.75
C GLU A 107 4.48 10.21 -16.26
N GLY A 108 3.60 9.79 -17.17
CA GLY A 108 3.62 8.45 -17.79
C GLY A 108 4.64 8.30 -18.89
#